data_AF-A0AAU8ES50-F1
#
_entry.id   AF-A0AAU8ES50-F1
#
_cell.length_a   1.000
_cell.length_b   1.000
_cell.length_c   1.000
_cell.angle_alpha   90.00
_cell.angle_beta   90.00
_cell.angle_gamma   90.00
#
_symmetry.space_group_name_H-M   'P 1'
#
loop_
_entity.id
_entity.type
_entity.pdbx_description
1 polymer ?
#
loop_
_entity_poly.entity_id
_entity_poly.type
_entity_poly.pdbx_seq_one_letter_code
_entity_poly.pdbx_strand_id
1 'polypeptide(L)'
;MYTTSANVAERQSAPPSLAISTVIFALRPSESSGRPTLWLPLVRRIREPFKGLWALPGGPLTHAESLQDAASRNLRETTGLAPSYLEQLYAFGGMHRSPTQRVVSIVYWALVQPTEAALADESENVRWFRADKLGSLAFDHNAIVDYALWRLRNKLAYGSIAYHFLGEYFTLAQVREVYEAVLDTQLDPANFRRQIKSTPEIEETGEYLQGGKHRPPRLYRFTGRPGLDPDNRSTP
;
A
#
# COMPACT_ATOMS: atom_id res chain seq x y z
N MET A 1 -12.11 12.19 -33.60
CA MET A 1 -12.83 10.97 -33.17
C MET A 1 -12.62 9.90 -34.24
N TYR A 2 -11.73 8.93 -34.00
CA TYR A 2 -11.67 7.70 -34.79
C TYR A 2 -11.89 6.54 -33.84
N THR A 3 -13.16 6.16 -33.66
CA THR A 3 -13.51 4.84 -33.14
C THR A 3 -13.25 3.85 -34.26
N THR A 4 -12.05 3.27 -34.30
CA THR A 4 -11.79 2.09 -35.12
C THR A 4 -12.60 0.95 -34.50
N SER A 5 -13.77 0.68 -35.08
CA SER A 5 -14.57 -0.50 -34.79
C SER A 5 -13.85 -1.72 -35.37
N ALA A 6 -12.80 -2.18 -34.69
CA ALA A 6 -12.11 -3.41 -35.05
C ALA A 6 -13.08 -4.59 -34.94
N ASN A 7 -13.14 -5.41 -36.00
CA ASN A 7 -14.00 -6.59 -36.05
C ASN A 7 -13.53 -7.66 -35.03
N VAL A 8 -14.41 -8.60 -34.67
CA VAL A 8 -14.14 -9.62 -33.62
C VAL A 8 -12.82 -10.37 -33.85
N ALA A 9 -12.46 -10.65 -35.10
CA ALA A 9 -11.20 -11.30 -35.48
C ALA A 9 -9.96 -10.43 -35.20
N GLU A 10 -10.01 -9.12 -35.46
CA GLU A 10 -8.90 -8.19 -35.19
C GLU A 10 -8.66 -8.00 -33.70
N ARG A 11 -9.72 -8.08 -32.88
CA ARG A 11 -9.60 -8.05 -31.42
C ARG A 11 -8.93 -9.31 -30.85
N GLN A 12 -9.03 -10.45 -31.53
CA GLN A 12 -8.38 -11.70 -31.11
C GLN A 12 -6.87 -11.68 -31.39
N SER A 13 -6.41 -10.92 -32.40
CA SER A 13 -4.99 -10.74 -32.72
C SER A 13 -4.32 -9.56 -32.03
N ALA A 14 -5.09 -8.69 -31.36
CA ALA A 14 -4.54 -7.52 -30.67
C ALA A 14 -3.72 -7.93 -29.44
N PRO A 15 -2.57 -7.26 -29.17
CA PRO A 15 -1.82 -7.51 -27.95
C PRO A 15 -2.66 -7.17 -26.71
N PRO A 16 -2.38 -7.79 -25.55
CA PRO A 16 -3.06 -7.44 -24.31
C PRO A 16 -2.88 -5.96 -23.98
N SER A 17 -3.93 -5.30 -23.50
CA SER A 17 -3.82 -3.92 -23.00
C SER A 17 -3.13 -3.91 -21.63
N LEU A 18 -2.36 -2.87 -21.35
CA LEU A 18 -1.69 -2.68 -20.06
C LEU A 18 -2.49 -1.77 -19.14
N ALA A 19 -2.66 -2.18 -17.90
CA ALA A 19 -3.21 -1.38 -16.82
C ALA A 19 -2.22 -1.29 -15.66
N ILE A 20 -2.33 -0.22 -14.88
CA ILE A 20 -1.60 -0.05 -13.63
C ILE A 20 -2.62 -0.05 -12.50
N SER A 21 -2.40 -0.89 -11.49
CA SER A 21 -3.18 -0.88 -10.25
C SER A 21 -2.26 -0.61 -9.07
N THR A 22 -2.75 0.10 -8.06
CA THR A 22 -1.94 0.48 -6.90
C THR A 22 -2.63 0.03 -5.62
N VAL A 23 -1.95 -0.82 -4.83
CA VAL A 23 -2.36 -1.15 -3.45
C VAL A 23 -1.71 -0.13 -2.51
N ILE A 24 -2.50 0.71 -1.86
CA ILE A 24 -1.98 1.78 -1.01
C ILE A 24 -2.28 1.41 0.44
N PHE A 25 -1.25 1.16 1.24
CA PHE A 25 -1.41 0.87 2.66
C PHE A 25 -1.18 2.11 3.51
N ALA A 26 -2.04 2.28 4.51
CA ALA A 26 -1.89 3.29 5.55
C ALA A 26 -2.29 2.72 6.90
N LEU A 27 -1.76 3.31 7.96
CA LEU A 27 -2.27 3.07 9.31
C LEU A 27 -3.35 4.10 9.63
N ARG A 28 -4.52 3.63 10.05
CA ARG A 28 -5.60 4.47 10.58
C ARG A 28 -6.09 3.88 11.91
N PRO A 29 -6.53 4.72 12.86
CA PRO A 29 -7.07 4.25 14.13
C PRO A 29 -8.33 3.40 13.89
N SER A 30 -8.41 2.25 14.54
CA SER A 30 -9.60 1.42 14.57
C SER A 30 -10.69 2.12 15.37
N GLU A 31 -11.89 2.27 14.80
CA GLU A 31 -13.03 2.92 15.46
C GLU A 31 -13.36 2.31 16.83
N SER A 32 -13.18 0.99 17.00
CA SER A 32 -13.50 0.27 18.23
C SER A 32 -12.46 0.37 19.34
N SER A 33 -11.18 0.55 19.01
CA SER A 33 -10.09 0.44 20.00
C SER A 33 -9.16 1.65 20.04
N GLY A 34 -9.25 2.54 19.05
CA GLY A 34 -8.32 3.66 18.83
C GLY A 34 -6.92 3.23 18.38
N ARG A 35 -6.60 1.92 18.41
CA ARG A 35 -5.28 1.42 18.00
C ARG A 35 -5.11 1.48 16.49
N PRO A 36 -3.91 1.74 15.97
CA PRO A 36 -3.65 1.66 14.54
C PRO A 36 -3.96 0.28 13.99
N THR A 37 -4.65 0.22 12.85
CA THR A 37 -4.80 -0.99 12.02
C THR A 37 -4.41 -0.67 10.59
N LEU A 38 -4.22 -1.68 9.74
CA LEU A 38 -3.88 -1.49 8.34
C LEU A 38 -5.13 -1.25 7.48
N TRP A 39 -5.10 -0.20 6.67
CA TRP A 39 -6.18 0.21 5.77
C TRP A 39 -5.67 0.43 4.36
N LEU A 40 -6.58 0.39 3.40
CA LEU A 40 -6.34 0.77 2.01
C LEU A 40 -7.55 1.52 1.42
N PRO A 41 -7.33 2.51 0.55
CA PRO A 41 -8.39 3.19 -0.15
C PRO A 41 -8.83 2.36 -1.35
N LEU A 42 -10.13 2.27 -1.56
CA LEU A 42 -10.73 1.67 -2.75
C LEU A 42 -11.57 2.71 -3.49
N VAL A 43 -11.67 2.51 -4.80
CA VAL A 43 -12.49 3.33 -5.69
C VAL A 43 -13.75 2.59 -6.09
N ARG A 44 -14.90 3.26 -6.02
CA ARG A 44 -16.18 2.68 -6.45
C ARG A 44 -16.30 2.73 -7.96
N ARG A 45 -16.55 1.59 -8.59
CA ARG A 45 -16.70 1.54 -10.05
C ARG A 45 -18.02 2.18 -10.49
N ILE A 46 -17.94 3.17 -11.37
CA ILE A 46 -19.10 3.86 -11.93
C ILE A 46 -19.56 3.32 -13.29
N ARG A 47 -18.83 2.34 -13.86
CA ARG A 47 -19.07 1.75 -15.19
C ARG A 47 -19.00 0.23 -15.15
N GLU A 48 -19.69 -0.42 -16.08
CA GLU A 48 -19.55 -1.85 -16.32
C GLU A 48 -18.17 -2.21 -16.89
N PRO A 49 -17.69 -3.45 -16.68
CA PRO A 49 -18.25 -4.50 -15.80
C PRO A 49 -18.11 -4.13 -14.31
N PHE A 50 -18.85 -4.80 -13.41
CA PHE A 50 -18.74 -4.64 -11.95
C PHE A 50 -19.13 -3.25 -11.45
N LYS A 51 -20.09 -2.59 -12.10
CA LYS A 51 -20.60 -1.30 -11.64
C LYS A 51 -21.09 -1.40 -10.20
N GLY A 52 -20.72 -0.42 -9.37
CA GLY A 52 -21.09 -0.34 -7.96
C GLY A 52 -20.18 -1.10 -6.99
N LEU A 53 -19.34 -2.03 -7.48
CA LEU A 53 -18.33 -2.71 -6.65
C LEU A 53 -17.10 -1.81 -6.41
N TRP A 54 -16.40 -2.08 -5.32
CA TRP A 54 -15.13 -1.45 -4.98
C TRP A 54 -13.96 -2.10 -5.71
N ALA A 55 -12.94 -1.32 -6.03
CA ALA A 55 -11.77 -1.75 -6.77
C ALA A 55 -10.51 -1.03 -6.26
N LEU A 56 -9.34 -1.62 -6.48
CA LEU A 56 -8.08 -0.92 -6.30
C LEU A 56 -8.02 0.31 -7.23
N PRO A 57 -7.40 1.42 -6.77
CA PRO A 57 -6.99 2.52 -7.62
C PRO A 57 -6.20 2.02 -8.82
N GLY A 58 -6.52 2.53 -10.00
CA GLY A 58 -5.86 2.08 -11.21
C GLY A 58 -6.56 2.47 -12.50
N GLY A 59 -5.88 2.24 -13.59
CA GLY A 59 -6.36 2.59 -14.92
C GLY A 59 -5.44 2.10 -16.03
N PRO A 60 -5.83 2.31 -17.30
CA PRO A 60 -4.96 2.03 -18.43
C PRO A 60 -3.68 2.86 -18.36
N LEU A 61 -2.54 2.28 -18.76
CA LEU A 61 -1.32 3.04 -18.93
C LEU A 61 -1.44 3.96 -20.15
N THR A 62 -1.00 5.21 -20.02
CA THR A 62 -0.93 6.15 -21.15
C THR A 62 0.45 6.13 -21.80
N HIS A 63 0.56 6.64 -23.03
CA HIS A 63 1.84 6.69 -23.76
C HIS A 63 2.81 7.76 -23.23
N ALA A 64 2.35 8.62 -22.31
CA ALA A 64 3.04 9.82 -21.86
C ALA A 64 3.63 9.68 -20.44
N GLU A 65 3.55 8.51 -19.81
CA GLU A 65 4.02 8.29 -18.43
C GLU A 65 4.71 6.93 -18.27
N SER A 66 5.62 6.83 -17.30
CA SER A 66 6.21 5.54 -16.92
C SER A 66 5.24 4.73 -16.05
N LEU A 67 5.55 3.44 -15.83
CA LEU A 67 4.77 2.57 -14.93
C LEU A 67 4.71 3.12 -13.50
N GLN A 68 5.84 3.63 -13.01
CA GLN A 68 5.97 4.18 -11.67
C GLN A 68 5.26 5.53 -11.54
N ASP A 69 5.30 6.37 -12.58
CA ASP A 69 4.57 7.64 -12.60
C ASP A 69 3.06 7.40 -12.60
N ALA A 70 2.58 6.43 -13.39
CA ALA A 70 1.18 6.04 -13.39
C ALA A 70 0.72 5.53 -12.01
N ALA A 71 1.55 4.72 -11.34
CA ALA A 71 1.25 4.25 -9.99
C ALA A 71 1.20 5.39 -8.96
N SER A 72 2.13 6.35 -9.08
CA SER A 72 2.20 7.55 -8.24
C SER A 72 1.01 8.48 -8.48
N ARG A 73 0.60 8.64 -9.74
CA ARG A 73 -0.59 9.40 -10.14
C ARG A 73 -1.87 8.76 -9.62
N ASN A 74 -2.04 7.45 -9.77
CA ASN A 74 -3.21 6.72 -9.24
C ASN A 74 -3.35 6.92 -7.72
N LEU A 75 -2.22 6.89 -6.98
CA LEU A 75 -2.20 7.20 -5.55
C LEU A 75 -2.64 8.63 -5.30
N ARG A 76 -2.00 9.61 -5.96
CA ARG A 76 -2.30 11.04 -5.78
C ARG A 76 -3.74 11.39 -6.13
N GLU A 77 -4.27 10.89 -7.23
CA GLU A 77 -5.66 11.14 -7.65
C GLU A 77 -6.67 10.52 -6.69
N THR A 78 -6.32 9.40 -6.04
CA THR A 78 -7.22 8.72 -5.09
C THR A 78 -7.19 9.37 -3.71
N THR A 79 -6.00 9.71 -3.21
CA THR A 79 -5.84 10.09 -1.79
C THR A 79 -5.39 11.53 -1.58
N GLY A 80 -4.93 12.22 -2.63
CA GLY A 80 -4.26 13.53 -2.53
C GLY A 80 -2.82 13.45 -2.04
N LEU A 81 -2.29 12.26 -1.73
CA LEU A 81 -1.01 12.08 -1.06
C LEU A 81 0.14 11.74 -2.01
N ALA A 82 1.35 11.69 -1.46
CA ALA A 82 2.53 11.13 -2.11
C ALA A 82 2.99 9.87 -1.35
N PRO A 83 3.55 8.87 -2.04
CA PRO A 83 4.06 7.68 -1.38
C PRO A 83 5.33 7.99 -0.57
N SER A 84 5.39 7.52 0.68
CA SER A 84 6.66 7.39 1.43
C SER A 84 7.46 6.15 0.97
N TYR A 85 6.78 5.22 0.30
CA TYR A 85 7.34 4.03 -0.32
C TYR A 85 6.50 3.66 -1.55
N LEU A 86 7.16 3.26 -2.63
CA LEU A 86 6.51 2.76 -3.84
C LEU A 86 7.38 1.68 -4.48
N GLU A 87 6.82 0.51 -4.72
CA GLU A 87 7.53 -0.63 -5.33
C GLU A 87 6.58 -1.38 -6.25
N GLN A 88 7.11 -1.92 -7.35
CA GLN A 88 6.36 -2.84 -8.19
C GLN A 88 6.14 -4.15 -7.44
N LEU A 89 4.89 -4.58 -7.31
CA LEU A 89 4.51 -5.80 -6.62
C LEU A 89 4.64 -7.02 -7.55
N TYR A 90 3.89 -7.05 -8.64
CA TYR A 90 3.83 -8.17 -9.58
C TYR A 90 3.07 -7.81 -10.86
N ALA A 91 3.20 -8.63 -11.91
CA ALA A 91 2.40 -8.52 -13.12
C ALA A 91 1.28 -9.59 -13.12
N PHE A 92 0.01 -9.16 -13.09
CA PHE A 92 -1.16 -10.03 -13.12
C PHE A 92 -1.71 -10.14 -14.54
N GLY A 93 -1.51 -11.31 -15.16
CA GLY A 93 -1.84 -11.57 -16.57
C GLY A 93 -2.87 -12.66 -16.82
N GLY A 94 -3.64 -13.06 -15.80
CA GLY A 94 -4.61 -14.16 -15.89
C GLY A 94 -5.60 -13.99 -17.05
N MET A 95 -5.91 -15.08 -17.77
CA MET A 95 -6.71 -15.04 -19.01
C MET A 95 -8.11 -14.45 -18.82
N HIS A 96 -8.70 -14.61 -17.63
CA HIS A 96 -10.08 -14.25 -17.33
C HIS A 96 -10.19 -13.11 -16.31
N ARG A 97 -9.10 -12.40 -16.02
CA ARG A 97 -9.12 -11.32 -15.02
C ARG A 97 -9.96 -10.11 -15.41
N SER A 98 -10.21 -9.97 -16.71
CA SER A 98 -11.05 -8.94 -17.30
C SER A 98 -12.08 -9.62 -18.20
N PRO A 99 -13.39 -9.33 -18.03
CA PRO A 99 -14.43 -9.99 -18.81
C PRO A 99 -14.61 -9.39 -20.21
N THR A 100 -14.00 -8.24 -20.50
CA THR A 100 -14.23 -7.50 -21.76
C THR A 100 -13.12 -7.63 -22.78
N GLN A 101 -11.87 -7.58 -22.32
CA GLN A 101 -10.68 -7.66 -23.17
C GLN A 101 -9.52 -8.25 -22.38
N ARG A 102 -8.50 -8.76 -23.09
CA ARG A 102 -7.28 -9.22 -22.44
C ARG A 102 -6.52 -8.04 -21.85
N VAL A 103 -6.32 -8.06 -20.54
CA VAL A 103 -5.57 -7.05 -19.79
C VAL A 103 -4.44 -7.71 -19.01
N VAL A 104 -3.27 -7.11 -19.02
CA VAL A 104 -2.21 -7.36 -18.02
C VAL A 104 -2.22 -6.16 -17.07
N SER A 105 -2.28 -6.40 -15.77
CA SER A 105 -2.09 -5.32 -14.78
C SER A 105 -0.69 -5.39 -14.19
N ILE A 106 0.10 -4.33 -14.31
CA ILE A 106 1.30 -4.15 -13.51
C ILE A 106 0.87 -3.51 -12.20
N VAL A 107 1.01 -4.27 -11.11
CA VAL A 107 0.57 -3.82 -9.80
C VAL A 107 1.74 -3.23 -9.07
N TYR A 108 1.53 -2.04 -8.50
CA TYR A 108 2.41 -1.43 -7.52
C TYR A 108 1.77 -1.50 -6.15
N TRP A 109 2.60 -1.43 -5.12
CA TRP A 109 2.14 -1.20 -3.76
C TRP A 109 2.90 -0.02 -3.16
N ALA A 110 2.19 0.71 -2.30
CA ALA A 110 2.67 1.96 -1.76
C ALA A 110 2.35 2.07 -0.28
N LEU A 111 3.19 2.79 0.45
CA LEU A 111 2.94 3.19 1.81
C LEU A 111 2.77 4.71 1.86
N VAL A 112 1.85 5.17 2.71
CA VAL A 112 1.66 6.59 3.03
C VAL A 112 1.77 6.80 4.53
N GLN A 113 2.26 7.97 4.94
CA GLN A 113 2.46 8.25 6.36
C GLN A 113 1.11 8.45 7.08
N PRO A 114 0.96 7.99 8.33
CA PRO A 114 -0.30 8.06 9.08
C PRO A 114 -0.82 9.49 9.30
N THR A 115 0.09 10.45 9.49
CA THR A 115 -0.24 11.88 9.67
C THR A 115 -0.92 12.46 8.44
N GLU A 116 -0.60 11.94 7.26
CA GLU A 116 -1.19 12.35 5.98
C GLU A 116 -2.46 11.53 5.68
N ALA A 117 -2.47 10.24 6.00
CA ALA A 117 -3.63 9.37 5.79
C ALA A 117 -4.86 9.79 6.61
N ALA A 118 -4.66 10.41 7.78
CA ALA A 118 -5.74 11.00 8.56
C ALA A 118 -6.41 12.20 7.86
N LEU A 119 -5.71 12.83 6.91
CA LEU A 119 -6.17 13.99 6.14
C LEU A 119 -6.68 13.59 4.75
N ALA A 120 -6.60 12.32 4.38
CA ALA A 120 -7.01 11.86 3.06
C ALA A 120 -8.53 11.99 2.90
N ASP A 121 -8.95 12.70 1.86
CA ASP A 121 -10.36 12.93 1.56
C ASP A 121 -11.10 11.61 1.28
N GLU A 122 -12.19 11.38 1.99
CA GLU A 122 -13.19 10.39 1.58
C GLU A 122 -14.25 11.06 0.72
N SER A 123 -14.66 10.38 -0.34
CA SER A 123 -15.74 10.84 -1.21
C SER A 123 -16.75 9.73 -1.42
N GLU A 124 -17.85 10.01 -2.13
CA GLU A 124 -18.81 8.97 -2.50
C GLU A 124 -18.14 7.79 -3.24
N ASN A 125 -17.10 8.08 -4.02
CA ASN A 125 -16.41 7.12 -4.87
C ASN A 125 -15.05 6.68 -4.33
N VAL A 126 -14.58 7.21 -3.21
CA VAL A 126 -13.32 6.80 -2.57
C VAL A 126 -13.54 6.60 -1.08
N ARG A 127 -13.29 5.38 -0.59
CA ARG A 127 -13.40 5.05 0.83
C ARG A 127 -12.25 4.17 1.26
N TRP A 128 -11.91 4.26 2.53
CA TRP A 128 -10.91 3.39 3.13
C TRP A 128 -11.55 2.16 3.76
N PHE A 129 -10.88 1.04 3.60
CA PHE A 129 -11.30 -0.24 4.15
C PHE A 129 -10.17 -0.86 4.94
N ARG A 130 -10.50 -1.59 6.01
CA ARG A 130 -9.53 -2.43 6.70
C ARG A 130 -9.01 -3.49 5.73
N ALA A 131 -7.69 -3.57 5.58
CA ALA A 131 -7.06 -4.45 4.61
C ALA A 131 -7.38 -5.93 4.86
N ASP A 132 -7.50 -6.32 6.13
CA ASP A 132 -7.82 -7.69 6.56
C ASP A 132 -9.32 -8.02 6.58
N LYS A 133 -10.19 -7.05 6.28
CA LYS A 133 -11.65 -7.21 6.38
C LYS A 133 -12.35 -6.63 5.15
N LEU A 134 -11.94 -7.11 3.98
CA LEU A 134 -12.52 -6.71 2.70
C LEU A 134 -13.71 -7.58 2.31
N GLY A 135 -14.72 -6.95 1.73
CA GLY A 135 -15.75 -7.65 0.97
C GLY A 135 -15.26 -8.04 -0.43
N SER A 136 -16.19 -8.47 -1.28
CA SER A 136 -15.88 -8.77 -2.69
C SER A 136 -15.52 -7.49 -3.46
N LEU A 137 -14.34 -7.50 -4.07
CA LEU A 137 -13.86 -6.46 -4.96
C LEU A 137 -14.13 -6.83 -6.42
N ALA A 138 -14.11 -5.83 -7.29
CA ALA A 138 -14.18 -6.05 -8.73
C ALA A 138 -12.94 -6.79 -9.26
N PHE A 139 -13.11 -7.54 -10.35
CA PHE A 139 -12.05 -8.30 -11.02
C PHE A 139 -11.38 -9.33 -10.08
N ASP A 140 -10.05 -9.44 -10.17
CA ASP A 140 -9.18 -10.27 -9.34
C ASP A 140 -8.57 -9.50 -8.16
N HIS A 141 -9.14 -8.34 -7.79
CA HIS A 141 -8.50 -7.43 -6.84
C HIS A 141 -8.36 -7.96 -5.42
N ASN A 142 -9.24 -8.87 -4.96
CA ASN A 142 -9.03 -9.56 -3.68
C ASN A 142 -7.70 -10.33 -3.68
N ALA A 143 -7.41 -11.10 -4.74
CA ALA A 143 -6.17 -11.85 -4.85
C ALA A 143 -4.93 -10.94 -4.92
N ILE A 144 -5.06 -9.77 -5.55
CA ILE A 144 -4.00 -8.75 -5.57
C ILE A 144 -3.72 -8.23 -4.15
N VAL A 145 -4.77 -7.92 -3.38
CA VAL A 145 -4.62 -7.45 -2.00
C VAL A 145 -4.01 -8.53 -1.11
N ASP A 146 -4.46 -9.78 -1.23
CA ASP A 146 -3.91 -10.90 -0.46
C ASP A 146 -2.41 -11.07 -0.73
N TYR A 147 -2.00 -10.97 -2.00
CA TYR A 147 -0.60 -11.03 -2.38
C TYR A 147 0.21 -9.83 -1.86
N ALA A 148 -0.38 -8.63 -1.89
CA ALA A 148 0.25 -7.42 -1.34
C ALA A 148 0.44 -7.50 0.19
N LEU A 149 -0.56 -8.00 0.92
CA LEU A 149 -0.49 -8.24 2.37
C LEU A 149 0.58 -9.28 2.69
N TRP A 150 0.61 -10.39 1.94
CA TRP A 150 1.68 -11.38 2.07
C TRP A 150 3.06 -10.75 1.84
N ARG A 151 3.25 -9.97 0.77
CA ARG A 151 4.52 -9.30 0.48
C ARG A 151 4.94 -8.34 1.59
N LEU A 152 4.02 -7.47 2.04
CA LEU A 152 4.27 -6.52 3.11
C LEU A 152 4.66 -7.23 4.43
N ARG A 153 3.93 -8.27 4.81
CA ARG A 153 4.20 -9.04 6.05
C ARG A 153 5.56 -9.73 6.01
N ASN A 154 5.94 -10.32 4.88
CA ASN A 154 7.26 -10.93 4.73
C ASN A 154 8.38 -9.88 4.80
N LYS A 155 8.20 -8.72 4.14
CA LYS A 155 9.18 -7.63 4.15
C LYS A 155 9.34 -7.00 5.54
N LEU A 156 8.28 -7.03 6.35
CA LEU A 156 8.31 -6.55 7.74
C LEU A 156 9.21 -7.39 8.64
N ALA A 157 9.32 -8.70 8.39
CA ALA A 157 10.17 -9.59 9.18
C ALA A 157 11.67 -9.30 9.03
N TYR A 158 12.08 -8.66 7.93
CA TYR A 158 13.49 -8.50 7.53
C TYR A 158 13.96 -7.05 7.36
N GLY A 159 13.09 -6.03 7.50
CA GLY A 159 13.42 -4.77 6.85
C GLY A 159 12.84 -3.48 7.41
N SER A 160 13.46 -2.41 6.87
CA SER A 160 13.18 -0.99 7.05
C SER A 160 11.75 -0.55 6.72
N ILE A 161 10.93 -1.46 6.17
CA ILE A 161 9.59 -1.16 5.67
C ILE A 161 8.68 -0.58 6.75
N ALA A 162 8.84 -1.02 8.01
CA ALA A 162 8.10 -0.47 9.15
C ALA A 162 8.31 1.05 9.30
N TYR A 163 9.52 1.54 8.99
CA TYR A 163 9.84 2.95 9.14
C TYR A 163 9.30 3.81 8.01
N HIS A 164 8.83 3.25 6.89
CA HIS A 164 8.12 4.05 5.89
C HIS A 164 6.71 4.46 6.36
N PHE A 165 6.18 3.80 7.40
CA PHE A 165 4.97 4.22 8.12
C PHE A 165 5.25 5.24 9.24
N LEU A 166 6.51 5.42 9.62
CA LEU A 166 6.89 6.26 10.74
C LEU A 166 7.66 7.45 10.16
N GLY A 167 7.31 8.68 10.53
CA GLY A 167 8.05 9.84 10.07
C GLY A 167 9.53 9.79 10.46
N GLU A 168 10.25 10.89 10.26
CA GLU A 168 11.69 10.97 10.56
C GLU A 168 12.04 10.56 12.01
N TYR A 169 11.14 10.88 12.95
CA TYR A 169 11.29 10.57 14.38
C TYR A 169 10.11 9.74 14.89
N PHE A 170 10.42 8.69 15.65
CA PHE A 170 9.40 7.79 16.20
C PHE A 170 9.81 7.22 17.55
N THR A 171 8.80 6.73 18.28
CA THR A 171 8.97 5.99 19.53
C THR A 171 8.92 4.49 19.28
N LEU A 172 9.55 3.67 20.15
CA LEU A 172 9.45 2.21 20.05
C LEU A 172 8.00 1.70 20.19
N ALA A 173 7.13 2.46 20.86
CA ALA A 173 5.71 2.13 20.94
C ALA A 173 5.03 2.26 19.56
N GLN A 174 5.34 3.31 18.80
CA GLN A 174 4.83 3.47 17.43
C GLN A 174 5.37 2.40 16.49
N VAL A 175 6.64 2.00 16.61
CA VAL A 175 7.18 0.86 15.84
C VAL A 175 6.40 -0.42 16.16
N ARG A 176 6.12 -0.68 17.43
CA ARG A 176 5.30 -1.84 17.84
C ARG A 176 3.91 -1.78 17.23
N GLU A 177 3.26 -0.63 17.27
CA GLU A 177 1.92 -0.43 16.71
C GLU A 177 1.88 -0.68 15.20
N VAL A 178 2.92 -0.28 14.45
CA VAL A 178 3.06 -0.64 13.02
C VAL A 178 3.09 -2.16 12.85
N TYR A 179 3.91 -2.85 13.66
CA TYR A 179 4.01 -4.30 13.57
C TYR A 179 2.69 -5.00 13.91
N GLU A 180 2.05 -4.58 14.99
CA GLU A 180 0.75 -5.13 15.40
C GLU A 180 -0.32 -4.89 14.34
N ALA A 181 -0.33 -3.70 13.71
CA ALA A 181 -1.29 -3.36 12.67
C ALA A 181 -1.09 -4.14 11.37
N VAL A 182 0.16 -4.39 10.96
CA VAL A 182 0.48 -5.14 9.73
C VAL A 182 0.30 -6.65 9.92
N LEU A 183 0.68 -7.16 11.09
CA LEU A 183 0.56 -8.59 11.42
C LEU A 183 -0.85 -8.97 11.92
N ASP A 184 -1.71 -7.98 12.21
CA ASP A 184 -3.04 -8.13 12.84
C ASP A 184 -2.97 -8.98 14.13
N THR A 185 -1.94 -8.78 14.94
CA THR A 185 -1.72 -9.50 16.21
C THR A 185 -1.11 -8.59 17.27
N GLN A 186 -1.31 -8.91 18.56
CA GLN A 186 -0.67 -8.16 19.65
C GLN A 186 0.71 -8.71 19.96
N LEU A 187 1.65 -7.81 20.26
CA LEU A 187 3.02 -8.13 20.60
C LEU A 187 3.32 -7.75 22.05
N ASP A 188 4.05 -8.61 22.74
CA ASP A 188 4.52 -8.31 24.10
C ASP A 188 5.49 -7.10 24.07
N PRO A 189 5.19 -6.00 24.79
CA PRO A 189 6.01 -4.80 24.73
C PRO A 189 7.45 -5.00 25.20
N ALA A 190 7.69 -5.90 26.17
CA ALA A 190 9.03 -6.12 26.71
C ALA A 190 9.90 -6.92 25.74
N ASN A 191 9.35 -7.98 25.13
CA ASN A 191 10.00 -8.79 24.11
C ASN A 191 10.29 -7.95 22.87
N PHE A 192 9.31 -7.19 22.38
CA PHE A 192 9.46 -6.33 21.21
C PHE A 192 10.55 -5.28 21.42
N ARG A 193 10.58 -4.63 22.59
CA ARG A 193 11.61 -3.65 22.92
C ARG A 193 13.02 -4.28 22.91
N ARG A 194 13.18 -5.52 23.39
CA ARG A 194 14.47 -6.22 23.34
C ARG A 194 14.88 -6.54 21.91
N GLN A 195 13.95 -6.99 21.07
CA GLN A 195 14.19 -7.28 19.66
C GLN A 195 14.65 -6.02 18.90
N ILE A 196 13.89 -4.94 18.97
CA ILE A 196 14.16 -3.71 18.20
C ILE A 196 15.47 -3.03 18.64
N LYS A 197 15.83 -3.09 19.92
CA LYS A 197 17.12 -2.56 20.40
C LYS A 197 18.34 -3.31 19.86
N SER A 198 18.16 -4.51 19.34
CA SER A 198 19.24 -5.28 18.71
C SER A 198 19.41 -4.95 17.22
N THR A 199 18.53 -4.14 16.64
CA THR A 199 18.59 -3.70 15.25
C THR A 199 19.60 -2.56 15.07
N PRO A 200 20.69 -2.75 14.29
CA PRO A 200 21.75 -1.75 14.13
C PRO A 200 21.30 -0.42 13.52
N GLU A 201 20.25 -0.45 12.70
CA GLU A 201 19.78 0.71 11.93
C GLU A 201 18.82 1.62 12.71
N ILE A 202 18.73 1.47 14.03
CA ILE A 202 17.87 2.30 14.88
C ILE A 202 18.72 3.02 15.91
N GLU A 203 18.70 4.35 15.86
CA GLU A 203 19.53 5.20 16.71
C GLU A 203 18.66 5.97 17.71
N GLU A 204 19.10 6.05 18.97
CA GLU A 204 18.52 6.96 19.98
C GLU A 204 18.94 8.40 19.68
N THR A 205 17.99 9.32 19.53
CA THR A 205 18.31 10.73 19.22
C THR A 205 18.70 11.56 20.44
N GLY A 206 18.47 11.04 21.65
CA GLY A 206 18.59 11.78 22.91
C GLY A 206 17.37 12.66 23.22
N GLU A 207 16.44 12.79 22.28
CA GLU A 207 15.22 13.58 22.43
C GLU A 207 14.03 12.75 22.95
N TYR A 208 13.00 13.45 23.38
CA TYR A 208 11.80 12.86 23.96
C TYR A 208 10.55 13.49 23.34
N LEU A 209 9.53 12.68 23.10
CA LEU A 209 8.24 13.15 22.60
C LEU A 209 7.56 14.02 23.66
N GLN A 210 7.34 15.29 23.34
CA GLN A 210 6.73 16.26 24.25
C GLN A 210 5.20 16.12 24.30
N GLY A 211 4.56 16.57 25.39
CA GLY A 211 3.10 16.75 25.46
C GLY A 211 2.28 15.68 26.21
N GLY A 212 2.92 14.79 26.99
CA GLY A 212 2.23 13.77 27.78
C GLY A 212 2.14 14.06 29.29
N LYS A 213 1.14 13.48 29.97
CA LYS A 213 0.99 13.53 31.45
C LYS A 213 1.97 12.60 32.20
N HIS A 214 2.62 11.70 31.48
CA HIS A 214 3.57 10.70 32.01
C HIS A 214 4.99 10.97 31.48
N ARG A 215 5.97 10.19 31.98
CA ARG A 215 7.36 10.27 31.52
C ARG A 215 7.38 10.18 29.98
N PRO A 216 7.93 11.19 29.29
CA PRO A 216 7.85 11.24 27.85
C PRO A 216 8.65 10.08 27.24
N PRO A 217 8.16 9.44 26.17
CA PRO A 217 8.89 8.38 25.49
C PRO A 217 10.07 8.96 24.71
N ARG A 218 11.15 8.17 24.59
CA ARG A 218 12.33 8.55 23.79
C ARG A 218 12.02 8.50 22.30
N LEU A 219 12.65 9.41 21.57
CA LEU A 219 12.65 9.42 20.12
C LEU A 219 13.85 8.66 19.56
N TYR A 220 13.57 8.00 18.45
CA TYR A 220 14.49 7.19 17.66
C TYR A 220 14.37 7.61 16.20
N ARG A 221 15.39 7.32 15.41
CA ARG A 221 15.37 7.48 13.96
C ARG A 221 15.94 6.23 13.28
N PHE A 222 15.50 5.97 12.07
CA PHE A 222 16.06 4.92 11.22
C PHE A 222 17.26 5.46 10.44
N THR A 223 18.42 4.79 10.52
CA THR A 223 19.68 5.20 9.89
C THR A 223 20.11 4.28 8.74
N GLY A 224 19.36 3.20 8.48
CA GLY A 224 19.61 2.32 7.36
C GLY A 224 19.38 3.03 6.02
N ARG A 225 20.08 2.58 4.98
CA ARG A 225 19.90 3.15 3.64
C ARG A 225 18.48 2.85 3.12
N PRO A 226 17.69 3.86 2.72
CA PRO A 226 16.42 3.63 2.05
C PRO A 226 16.65 2.78 0.79
N GLY A 227 15.92 1.66 0.65
CA GLY A 227 15.94 0.84 -0.57
C GLY A 227 16.96 -0.31 -0.65
N LEU A 228 17.83 -0.50 0.35
CA LEU A 228 18.59 -1.76 0.48
C LEU A 228 17.74 -2.81 1.20
N ASP A 229 16.64 -3.20 0.55
CA ASP A 229 16.00 -4.47 0.89
C ASP A 229 16.94 -5.59 0.38
N PRO A 230 17.38 -6.55 1.22
CA PRO A 230 18.17 -7.70 0.74
C PRO A 230 17.47 -8.45 -0.41
N ASP A 231 16.13 -8.40 -0.49
CA ASP A 231 15.34 -8.95 -1.60
C ASP A 231 15.51 -8.21 -2.94
N ASN A 232 16.04 -6.98 -2.92
CA ASN A 232 16.32 -6.20 -4.13
C ASN A 232 17.68 -6.58 -4.78
N ARG A 233 18.38 -7.59 -4.23
CA ARG A 233 19.64 -8.11 -4.81
C ARG A 233 19.42 -9.20 -5.87
N SER A 234 18.20 -9.46 -6.31
CA SER A 234 17.94 -10.55 -7.25
C SER A 234 16.81 -10.24 -8.21
N THR A 235 17.12 -9.41 -9.21
CA THR A 235 16.64 -9.61 -10.58
C THR A 235 17.65 -8.98 -11.53
N PRO A 236 18.33 -9.76 -12.39
CA PRO A 236 19.15 -9.23 -13.49
C PRO A 236 18.30 -8.49 -14.53
#